data_AF-A0A661R6L9-F1
#
_entry.id   AF-A0A661R6L9-F1
#
_cell.length_a   1.000
_cell.length_b   1.000
_cell.length_c   1.000
_cell.angle_alpha   90.00
_cell.angle_beta   90.00
_cell.angle_gamma   90.00
#
_symmetry.space_group_name_H-M   'P 1'
#
loop_
_entity.id
_entity.type
_entity.pdbx_description
1 polymer ?
#
loop_
_entity_poly.entity_id
_entity_poly.type
_entity_poly.pdbx_seq_one_letter_code
_entity_poly.pdbx_strand_id
1 'polypeptide(L)'
;GGGVVGDLTGFIASIYMRSVPYIQIPTTLVAQVDSSVGGKTGVDLPEGKNLLGTFYQPEGVFIELSFLKTLSDADFKNGLAEIIKYGIISDEEMFKLLEREHDAIVDQQPALMKNIVKRSCKIKAGIVEMDEREQGLRRILNFGHTLGHALEAASDYRLSHGEGVAIGMVGAAGISHKLDYLDQASYKRILNLIKQYGLPTQVPGDLETKKIVGFLASDKKVMDSKLHYVLVKKIGAPFVTDAVGVDVITDVIEELRQ
;
A
#
# COMPACT_ATOMS: atom_id res chain seq x y z
N GLY A 1 -15.29 -7.60 -8.32
CA GLY A 1 -14.46 -8.55 -7.54
C GLY A 1 -13.41 -7.77 -6.77
N GLY A 2 -12.39 -8.45 -6.24
CA GLY A 2 -11.22 -7.79 -5.62
C GLY A 2 -10.27 -7.17 -6.65
N GLY A 3 -9.10 -6.70 -6.19
CA GLY A 3 -8.11 -6.03 -7.02
C GLY A 3 -7.61 -6.89 -8.18
N VAL A 4 -7.31 -8.17 -7.94
CA VAL A 4 -6.89 -9.14 -8.98
C VAL A 4 -7.88 -9.20 -10.15
N VAL A 5 -9.18 -9.25 -9.86
CA VAL A 5 -10.23 -9.26 -10.89
C VAL A 5 -10.27 -7.92 -11.64
N GLY A 6 -10.10 -6.81 -10.92
CA GLY A 6 -10.07 -5.47 -11.49
C GLY A 6 -8.91 -5.26 -12.46
N ASP A 7 -7.71 -5.68 -12.07
CA ASP A 7 -6.48 -5.50 -12.85
C ASP A 7 -6.51 -6.36 -14.11
N LEU A 8 -6.85 -7.65 -13.98
CA LEU A 8 -6.99 -8.58 -15.11
C LEU A 8 -8.06 -8.12 -16.10
N THR A 9 -9.25 -7.76 -15.60
CA THR A 9 -10.36 -7.34 -16.46
C THR A 9 -10.05 -6.02 -17.15
N GLY A 10 -9.46 -5.07 -16.44
CA GLY A 10 -9.05 -3.78 -17.00
C GLY A 10 -7.98 -3.94 -18.08
N PHE A 11 -7.02 -4.84 -17.88
CA PHE A 11 -5.98 -5.13 -18.88
C PHE A 11 -6.57 -5.83 -20.11
N ILE A 12 -7.45 -6.80 -19.93
CA ILE A 12 -8.17 -7.43 -21.05
C ILE A 12 -8.99 -6.38 -21.80
N ALA A 13 -9.70 -5.49 -21.10
CA ALA A 13 -10.50 -4.44 -21.71
C ALA A 13 -9.65 -3.43 -22.51
N SER A 14 -8.41 -3.17 -22.11
CA SER A 14 -7.52 -2.24 -22.82
C SER A 14 -6.97 -2.82 -24.13
N ILE A 15 -6.78 -4.15 -24.21
CA ILE A 15 -6.20 -4.81 -25.39
C ILE A 15 -7.24 -5.48 -26.30
N TYR A 16 -8.40 -5.87 -25.76
CA TYR A 16 -9.44 -6.53 -26.53
C TYR A 16 -10.01 -5.57 -27.58
N MET A 17 -9.91 -5.97 -28.84
CA MET A 17 -10.29 -5.14 -29.99
C MET A 17 -9.68 -3.72 -29.97
N ARG A 18 -8.45 -3.58 -29.43
CA ARG A 18 -7.70 -2.33 -29.23
C ARG A 18 -8.24 -1.37 -28.18
N SER A 19 -9.41 -1.65 -27.58
CA SER A 19 -9.94 -1.10 -26.33
C SER A 19 -11.46 -1.28 -26.33
N VAL A 20 -12.04 -1.72 -25.21
CA VAL A 20 -13.48 -1.66 -24.95
C VAL A 20 -13.77 -1.04 -23.59
N PRO A 21 -14.90 -0.34 -23.41
CA PRO A 21 -15.27 0.23 -22.12
C PRO A 21 -15.46 -0.85 -21.05
N TYR A 22 -15.12 -0.55 -19.80
CA TYR A 22 -15.35 -1.43 -18.66
C TYR A 22 -15.74 -0.66 -17.40
N ILE A 23 -16.39 -1.36 -16.47
CA ILE A 23 -16.83 -0.82 -15.18
C ILE A 23 -16.22 -1.66 -14.07
N GLN A 24 -15.78 -1.01 -12.98
CA GLN A 24 -15.36 -1.71 -11.78
C GLN A 24 -16.45 -1.75 -10.71
N ILE A 25 -16.68 -2.95 -10.17
CA ILE A 25 -17.52 -3.18 -8.98
C ILE A 25 -16.62 -3.84 -7.92
N PRO A 26 -15.85 -3.06 -7.15
CA PRO A 26 -14.91 -3.58 -6.17
C PRO A 26 -15.62 -4.16 -4.94
N THR A 27 -15.29 -5.42 -4.61
CA THR A 27 -15.93 -6.19 -3.53
C THR A 27 -15.03 -6.44 -2.32
N THR A 28 -13.77 -6.02 -2.37
CA THR A 28 -12.83 -6.08 -1.24
C THR A 28 -12.48 -4.66 -0.79
N LEU A 29 -12.11 -4.47 0.48
CA LEU A 29 -11.80 -3.14 0.99
C LEU A 29 -10.59 -2.52 0.26
N VAL A 30 -9.54 -3.32 0.00
CA VAL A 30 -8.38 -2.89 -0.83
C VAL A 30 -8.84 -2.36 -2.18
N ALA A 31 -9.71 -3.09 -2.88
CA ALA A 31 -10.18 -2.67 -4.19
C ALA A 31 -11.00 -1.38 -4.09
N GLN A 32 -11.83 -1.23 -3.05
CA GLN A 32 -12.67 -0.05 -2.85
C GLN A 32 -11.88 1.22 -2.53
N VAL A 33 -10.75 1.11 -1.83
CA VAL A 33 -9.98 2.29 -1.37
C VAL A 33 -8.72 2.55 -2.18
N ASP A 34 -8.24 1.57 -2.94
CA ASP A 34 -6.97 1.65 -3.65
C ASP A 34 -7.10 1.15 -5.09
N SER A 35 -7.08 -0.17 -5.34
CA SER A 35 -6.80 -0.69 -6.69
C SER A 35 -7.82 -0.27 -7.77
N SER A 36 -9.05 0.07 -7.40
CA SER A 36 -10.07 0.51 -8.37
C SER A 36 -9.88 1.93 -8.90
N VAL A 37 -9.00 2.74 -8.29
CA VAL A 37 -8.78 4.13 -8.66
C VAL A 37 -7.39 4.28 -9.27
N GLY A 38 -7.32 4.88 -10.46
CA GLY A 38 -6.08 5.33 -11.09
C GLY A 38 -5.51 4.47 -12.20
N GLY A 39 -6.32 3.57 -12.77
CA GLY A 39 -6.13 3.00 -14.10
C GLY A 39 -4.94 2.06 -14.29
N LYS A 40 -4.19 1.69 -13.24
CA LYS A 40 -3.18 0.64 -13.35
C LYS A 40 -3.89 -0.69 -13.53
N THR A 41 -3.59 -1.39 -14.62
CA THR A 41 -4.16 -2.69 -14.94
C THR A 41 -3.03 -3.60 -15.39
N GLY A 42 -3.12 -4.90 -15.11
CA GLY A 42 -2.05 -5.80 -15.49
C GLY A 42 -2.25 -7.23 -14.99
N VAL A 43 -1.21 -8.02 -15.24
CA VAL A 43 -1.08 -9.41 -14.84
C VAL A 43 0.35 -9.69 -14.38
N ASP A 44 0.48 -10.70 -13.54
CA ASP A 44 1.77 -11.20 -13.12
C ASP A 44 2.42 -12.03 -14.23
N LEU A 45 3.75 -12.01 -14.30
CA LEU A 45 4.56 -12.92 -15.09
C LEU A 45 5.37 -13.83 -14.15
N PRO A 46 5.89 -14.99 -14.61
CA PRO A 46 6.78 -15.82 -13.81
C PRO A 46 7.98 -15.06 -13.21
N GLU A 47 8.42 -14.00 -13.89
CA GLU A 47 9.53 -13.14 -13.48
C GLU A 47 9.16 -12.09 -12.42
N GLY A 48 7.88 -11.81 -12.20
CA GLY A 48 7.46 -10.83 -11.19
C GLY A 48 6.02 -10.34 -11.30
N LYS A 49 5.58 -9.64 -10.25
CA LYS A 49 4.23 -9.08 -10.12
C LYS A 49 4.00 -7.88 -11.04
N ASN A 50 2.80 -7.79 -11.61
CA ASN A 50 2.30 -6.64 -12.38
C ASN A 50 3.25 -6.15 -13.50
N LEU A 51 4.09 -7.03 -14.06
CA LEU A 51 5.11 -6.66 -15.06
C LEU A 51 4.52 -6.41 -16.45
N LEU A 52 3.35 -6.99 -16.75
CA LEU A 52 2.65 -6.78 -18.02
C LEU A 52 1.32 -6.08 -17.75
N GLY A 53 1.12 -4.91 -18.35
CA GLY A 53 -0.07 -4.12 -18.07
C GLY A 53 -0.21 -2.86 -18.90
N THR A 54 -1.27 -2.10 -18.61
CA THR A 54 -1.57 -0.82 -19.24
C THR A 54 -2.11 0.19 -18.23
N PHE A 55 -1.96 1.48 -18.53
CA PHE A 55 -2.77 2.52 -17.89
C PHE A 55 -4.08 2.66 -18.67
N TYR A 56 -5.19 2.18 -18.12
CA TYR A 56 -6.51 2.18 -18.74
C TYR A 56 -7.59 2.48 -17.69
N GLN A 57 -8.36 3.55 -17.90
CA GLN A 57 -9.34 4.03 -16.93
C GLN A 57 -10.70 3.34 -17.14
N PRO A 58 -11.43 2.99 -16.05
CA PRO A 58 -12.80 2.53 -16.16
C PRO A 58 -13.77 3.68 -16.48
N GLU A 59 -14.90 3.36 -17.11
CA GLU A 59 -16.02 4.30 -17.30
C GLU A 59 -16.69 4.67 -15.98
N GLY A 60 -16.57 3.82 -14.97
CA GLY A 60 -17.11 4.05 -13.65
C GLY A 60 -16.66 3.02 -12.63
N VAL A 61 -16.65 3.45 -11.37
CA VAL A 61 -16.39 2.60 -10.20
C VAL A 61 -17.59 2.69 -9.27
N PHE A 62 -18.25 1.56 -9.00
CA PHE A 62 -19.44 1.48 -8.16
C PHE A 62 -19.13 0.71 -6.89
N ILE A 63 -19.03 1.43 -5.78
CA ILE A 63 -18.67 0.86 -4.47
C ILE A 63 -19.93 0.64 -3.63
N GLU A 64 -20.15 -0.61 -3.24
CA GLU A 64 -21.21 -1.01 -2.31
C GLU A 64 -20.59 -1.64 -1.06
N LEU A 65 -20.83 -1.03 0.10
CA LEU A 65 -20.18 -1.44 1.36
C LEU A 65 -20.75 -2.73 1.93
N SER A 66 -21.98 -3.10 1.57
CA SER A 66 -22.56 -4.36 2.05
C SER A 66 -21.79 -5.60 1.59
N PHE A 67 -20.98 -5.51 0.53
CA PHE A 67 -20.06 -6.60 0.13
C PHE A 67 -19.00 -6.90 1.20
N LEU A 68 -18.62 -5.94 2.03
CA LEU A 68 -17.64 -6.13 3.10
C LEU A 68 -18.14 -7.05 4.21
N LYS A 69 -19.46 -7.21 4.37
CA LYS A 69 -20.06 -8.11 5.37
C LYS A 69 -19.76 -9.59 5.14
N THR A 70 -19.40 -9.95 3.91
CA THR A 70 -19.01 -11.31 3.53
C THR A 70 -17.51 -11.47 3.34
N LEU A 71 -16.75 -10.38 3.51
CA LEU A 71 -15.30 -10.39 3.37
C LEU A 71 -14.67 -10.99 4.62
N SER A 72 -13.59 -11.76 4.46
CA SER A 72 -12.86 -12.31 5.60
C SER A 72 -12.21 -11.18 6.41
N ASP A 73 -12.02 -11.39 7.71
CA ASP A 73 -11.32 -10.42 8.57
C ASP A 73 -9.90 -10.12 8.07
N ALA A 74 -9.22 -11.14 7.52
CA ALA A 74 -7.88 -11.00 6.94
C ALA A 74 -7.91 -10.07 5.72
N ASP A 75 -8.86 -10.25 4.80
CA ASP A 75 -9.00 -9.39 3.62
C ASP A 75 -9.50 -7.98 3.96
N PHE A 76 -10.29 -7.84 5.03
CA PHE A 76 -10.68 -6.53 5.54
C PHE A 76 -9.45 -5.78 6.08
N LYS A 77 -8.62 -6.43 6.90
CA LYS A 77 -7.34 -5.89 7.40
C LYS A 77 -6.39 -5.50 6.27
N ASN A 78 -6.36 -6.26 5.18
CA ASN A 78 -5.58 -5.89 4.01
C ASN A 78 -5.96 -4.50 3.46
N GLY A 79 -7.25 -4.17 3.43
CA GLY A 79 -7.70 -2.84 3.03
C GLY A 79 -7.41 -1.75 4.07
N LEU A 80 -7.42 -2.11 5.36
CA LEU A 80 -7.08 -1.17 6.43
C LEU A 80 -5.63 -0.72 6.36
N ALA A 81 -4.69 -1.58 5.93
CA ALA A 81 -3.30 -1.19 5.71
C ALA A 81 -3.19 -0.01 4.72
N GLU A 82 -3.96 -0.04 3.62
CA GLU A 82 -3.99 1.05 2.63
C GLU A 82 -4.66 2.32 3.17
N ILE A 83 -5.71 2.17 3.98
CA ILE A 83 -6.37 3.32 4.64
C ILE A 83 -5.40 4.00 5.62
N ILE A 84 -4.68 3.21 6.43
CA ILE A 84 -3.65 3.71 7.36
C ILE A 84 -2.55 4.43 6.58
N LYS A 85 -2.10 3.87 5.45
CA LYS A 85 -1.13 4.50 4.55
C LYS A 85 -1.57 5.91 4.17
N TYR A 86 -2.81 6.10 3.69
CA TYR A 86 -3.33 7.44 3.34
C TYR A 86 -3.30 8.42 4.51
N GLY A 87 -3.66 7.96 5.71
CA GLY A 87 -3.55 8.77 6.92
C GLY A 87 -2.12 9.22 7.20
N ILE A 88 -1.14 8.33 6.99
CA ILE A 88 0.28 8.62 7.20
C ILE A 88 0.83 9.58 6.15
N ILE A 89 0.47 9.42 4.88
CA ILE A 89 1.10 10.17 3.77
C ILE A 89 0.36 11.43 3.34
N SER A 90 -0.92 11.60 3.65
CA SER A 90 -1.67 12.71 3.04
C SER A 90 -2.77 13.29 3.91
N ASP A 91 -3.13 12.63 5.02
CA ASP A 91 -4.30 13.04 5.76
C ASP A 91 -4.18 12.76 7.28
N GLU A 92 -3.60 13.72 7.99
CA GLU A 92 -3.43 13.66 9.45
C GLU A 92 -4.77 13.53 10.20
N GLU A 93 -5.84 14.12 9.67
CA GLU A 93 -7.17 14.03 10.28
C GLU A 93 -7.81 12.65 10.03
N MET A 94 -7.51 11.99 8.91
CA MET A 94 -7.82 10.56 8.74
C MET A 94 -7.02 9.73 9.74
N PHE A 95 -5.72 9.99 9.91
CA PHE A 95 -4.91 9.26 10.88
C PHE A 95 -5.48 9.35 12.31
N LYS A 96 -5.84 10.55 12.78
CA LYS A 96 -6.48 10.76 14.08
C LYS A 96 -7.86 10.09 14.19
N LEU A 97 -8.63 10.06 13.10
CA LEU A 97 -9.90 9.36 13.04
C LEU A 97 -9.70 7.86 13.25
N LEU A 98 -8.69 7.27 12.60
CA LEU A 98 -8.34 5.85 12.74
C LEU A 98 -7.89 5.51 14.16
N GLU A 99 -7.16 6.40 14.84
CA GLU A 99 -6.76 6.22 16.24
C GLU A 99 -8.00 6.21 17.18
N ARG A 100 -8.96 7.11 16.93
CA ARG A 100 -10.10 7.33 17.82
C ARG A 100 -11.25 6.33 17.63
N GLU A 101 -11.56 5.97 16.40
CA GLU A 101 -12.79 5.23 16.04
C GLU A 101 -12.54 3.73 15.77
N HIS A 102 -11.47 3.16 16.34
CA HIS A 102 -11.04 1.77 16.07
C HIS A 102 -12.19 0.76 16.11
N ASP A 103 -12.93 0.70 17.22
CA ASP A 103 -13.98 -0.32 17.40
C ASP A 103 -15.10 -0.15 16.37
N ALA A 104 -15.50 1.09 16.09
CA ALA A 104 -16.52 1.38 15.08
C ALA A 104 -16.06 1.02 13.65
N ILE A 105 -14.76 1.08 13.36
CA ILE A 105 -14.19 0.71 12.06
C ILE A 105 -14.12 -0.80 11.92
N VAL A 106 -13.65 -1.49 12.97
CA VAL A 106 -13.60 -2.97 13.01
C VAL A 106 -15.01 -3.57 12.93
N ASP A 107 -15.99 -2.94 13.59
CA ASP A 107 -17.41 -3.30 13.50
C ASP A 107 -18.08 -2.86 12.18
N GLN A 108 -17.31 -2.28 11.26
CA GLN A 108 -17.75 -1.82 9.93
C GLN A 108 -18.97 -0.87 9.98
N GLN A 109 -18.99 0.07 10.93
CA GLN A 109 -20.12 0.99 11.10
C GLN A 109 -20.41 1.74 9.78
N PRO A 110 -21.61 1.59 9.17
CA PRO A 110 -21.83 1.94 7.76
C PRO A 110 -21.53 3.40 7.40
N ALA A 111 -21.95 4.35 8.24
CA ALA A 111 -21.74 5.77 7.99
C ALA A 111 -20.24 6.15 8.06
N LEU A 112 -19.52 5.55 9.00
CA LEU A 112 -18.08 5.77 9.19
C LEU A 112 -17.29 5.16 8.04
N MET A 113 -17.56 3.90 7.69
CA MET A 113 -16.92 3.23 6.56
C MET A 113 -17.18 3.96 5.24
N LYS A 114 -18.39 4.46 5.01
CA LYS A 114 -18.70 5.29 3.84
C LYS A 114 -17.85 6.54 3.77
N ASN A 115 -17.64 7.21 4.91
CA ASN A 115 -16.78 8.38 4.97
C ASN A 115 -15.33 8.01 4.66
N ILE A 116 -14.79 6.98 5.32
CA ILE A 116 -13.41 6.52 5.14
C ILE A 116 -13.15 6.12 3.69
N VAL A 117 -13.98 5.26 3.10
CA VAL A 117 -13.82 4.80 1.71
C VAL A 117 -13.89 5.98 0.73
N LYS A 118 -14.86 6.88 0.89
CA LYS A 118 -14.97 8.10 0.08
C LYS A 118 -13.73 8.98 0.20
N ARG A 119 -13.19 9.11 1.41
CA ARG A 119 -12.01 9.93 1.70
C ARG A 119 -10.75 9.33 1.08
N SER A 120 -10.55 8.02 1.20
CA SER A 120 -9.45 7.30 0.54
C SER A 120 -9.50 7.45 -0.99
N CYS A 121 -10.69 7.28 -1.58
CA CYS A 121 -10.88 7.49 -3.02
C CYS A 121 -10.49 8.92 -3.44
N LYS A 122 -10.89 9.93 -2.67
CA LYS A 122 -10.54 11.34 -2.95
C LYS A 122 -9.04 11.60 -2.87
N ILE A 123 -8.36 11.04 -1.87
CA ILE A 123 -6.91 11.17 -1.71
C ILE A 123 -6.20 10.54 -2.92
N LYS A 124 -6.55 9.29 -3.26
CA LYS A 124 -5.94 8.61 -4.39
C LYS A 124 -6.24 9.31 -5.71
N ALA A 125 -7.49 9.70 -5.96
CA ALA A 125 -7.88 10.41 -7.17
C ALA A 125 -7.09 11.72 -7.31
N GLY A 126 -6.99 12.53 -6.26
CA GLY A 126 -6.22 13.78 -6.30
C GLY A 126 -4.74 13.55 -6.62
N ILE A 127 -4.11 12.49 -6.05
CA ILE A 127 -2.72 12.15 -6.36
C ILE A 127 -2.57 11.65 -7.81
N VAL A 128 -3.50 10.84 -8.29
CA VAL A 128 -3.53 10.34 -9.68
C VAL A 128 -3.72 11.48 -10.68
N GLU A 129 -4.62 12.43 -10.40
CA GLU A 129 -4.85 13.60 -11.25
C GLU A 129 -3.59 14.45 -11.41
N MET A 130 -2.76 14.54 -10.35
CA MET A 130 -1.48 15.26 -10.41
C MET A 130 -0.39 14.50 -11.17
N ASP A 131 -0.43 13.16 -11.19
CA ASP A 131 0.59 12.31 -11.81
C ASP A 131 0.01 10.93 -12.20
N GLU A 132 -0.68 10.87 -13.33
CA GLU A 132 -1.40 9.67 -13.75
C GLU A 132 -0.45 8.50 -14.06
N ARG A 133 0.74 8.76 -14.60
CA ARG A 133 1.68 7.72 -15.06
C ARG A 133 2.81 7.42 -14.08
N GLU A 134 2.71 7.91 -12.85
CA GLU A 134 3.66 7.64 -11.77
C GLU A 134 5.11 8.00 -12.09
N GLN A 135 5.33 9.16 -12.69
CA GLN A 135 6.68 9.62 -13.02
C GLN A 135 7.32 10.43 -11.88
N GLY A 136 6.53 10.95 -10.93
CA GLY A 136 7.01 11.82 -9.86
C GLY A 136 6.18 11.68 -8.59
N LEU A 137 5.22 12.59 -8.38
CA LEU A 137 4.49 12.74 -7.12
C LEU A 137 3.73 11.47 -6.71
N ARG A 138 3.15 10.72 -7.65
CA ARG A 138 2.33 9.53 -7.34
C ARG A 138 3.13 8.44 -6.63
N ARG A 139 4.47 8.47 -6.69
CA ARG A 139 5.35 7.60 -5.90
C ARG A 139 5.07 7.65 -4.41
N ILE A 140 4.51 8.74 -3.85
CA ILE A 140 4.18 8.79 -2.41
C ILE A 140 3.17 7.71 -2.00
N LEU A 141 2.36 7.20 -2.93
CA LEU A 141 1.45 6.07 -2.70
C LEU A 141 2.19 4.76 -2.40
N ASN A 142 3.49 4.69 -2.69
CA ASN A 142 4.34 3.53 -2.45
C ASN A 142 4.99 3.56 -1.06
N PHE A 143 4.50 4.41 -0.13
CA PHE A 143 4.91 4.33 1.28
C PHE A 143 4.66 2.92 1.83
N GLY A 144 5.72 2.33 2.38
CA GLY A 144 5.75 0.94 2.81
C GLY A 144 5.86 -0.12 1.70
N HIS A 145 5.61 0.20 0.43
CA HIS A 145 5.57 -0.80 -0.64
C HIS A 145 6.94 -1.31 -1.05
N THR A 146 8.00 -0.48 -0.98
CA THR A 146 9.37 -0.92 -1.32
C THR A 146 9.80 -2.13 -0.48
N LEU A 147 9.66 -2.03 0.85
CA LEU A 147 9.96 -3.15 1.74
C LEU A 147 8.83 -4.20 1.73
N GLY A 148 7.57 -3.78 1.61
CA GLY A 148 6.42 -4.68 1.57
C GLY A 148 6.48 -5.70 0.43
N HIS A 149 6.72 -5.24 -0.80
CA HIS A 149 6.87 -6.14 -1.95
C HIS A 149 8.08 -7.07 -1.80
N ALA A 150 9.19 -6.58 -1.24
CA ALA A 150 10.35 -7.41 -0.96
C ALA A 150 10.04 -8.50 0.08
N LEU A 151 9.23 -8.20 1.10
CA LEU A 151 8.77 -9.16 2.11
C LEU A 151 7.79 -10.18 1.52
N GLU A 152 6.84 -9.74 0.70
CA GLU A 152 5.92 -10.63 0.00
C GLU A 152 6.70 -11.63 -0.85
N ALA A 153 7.61 -11.15 -1.69
CA ALA A 153 8.43 -12.01 -2.54
C ALA A 153 9.37 -12.91 -1.72
N ALA A 154 10.00 -12.39 -0.66
CA ALA A 154 10.84 -13.19 0.24
C ALA A 154 10.06 -14.27 1.00
N SER A 155 8.77 -14.04 1.27
CA SER A 155 7.88 -14.99 1.92
C SER A 155 7.29 -16.05 0.98
N ASP A 156 7.64 -15.99 -0.31
CA ASP A 156 7.01 -16.77 -1.38
C ASP A 156 5.49 -16.54 -1.42
N TYR A 157 5.10 -15.27 -1.24
CA TYR A 157 3.72 -14.76 -1.21
C TYR A 157 2.82 -15.39 -0.13
N ARG A 158 3.41 -15.90 0.96
CA ARG A 158 2.66 -16.28 2.16
C ARG A 158 2.13 -15.07 2.92
N LEU A 159 2.88 -13.96 2.94
CA LEU A 159 2.38 -12.69 3.43
C LEU A 159 1.44 -12.10 2.40
N SER A 160 0.26 -11.68 2.85
CA SER A 160 -0.66 -10.92 2.02
C SER A 160 -0.16 -9.50 1.79
N HIS A 161 -0.70 -8.84 0.77
CA HIS A 161 -0.30 -7.48 0.39
C HIS A 161 -0.38 -6.49 1.56
N GLY A 162 -1.48 -6.50 2.31
CA GLY A 162 -1.64 -5.57 3.44
C GLY A 162 -0.70 -5.87 4.61
N GLU A 163 -0.37 -7.14 4.85
CA GLU A 163 0.65 -7.53 5.83
C GLU A 163 2.04 -7.05 5.43
N GLY A 164 2.42 -7.25 4.16
CA GLY A 164 3.67 -6.75 3.60
C GLY A 164 3.77 -5.23 3.69
N VAL A 165 2.73 -4.52 3.23
CA VAL A 165 2.65 -3.05 3.32
C VAL A 165 2.68 -2.57 4.77
N ALA A 166 2.00 -3.24 5.72
CA ALA A 166 2.03 -2.87 7.13
C ALA A 166 3.44 -2.93 7.74
N ILE A 167 4.14 -4.05 7.58
CA ILE A 167 5.54 -4.18 8.03
C ILE A 167 6.43 -3.16 7.30
N GLY A 168 6.18 -2.99 6.00
CA GLY A 168 6.89 -2.00 5.17
C GLY A 168 6.70 -0.56 5.64
N MET A 169 5.51 -0.18 6.09
CA MET A 169 5.22 1.14 6.67
C MET A 169 5.99 1.35 7.97
N VAL A 170 6.06 0.34 8.83
CA VAL A 170 6.88 0.39 10.06
C VAL A 170 8.35 0.55 9.69
N GLY A 171 8.85 -0.20 8.70
CA GLY A 171 10.23 -0.06 8.22
C GLY A 171 10.53 1.31 7.64
N ALA A 172 9.65 1.86 6.78
CA ALA A 172 9.81 3.19 6.20
C ALA A 172 9.78 4.29 7.28
N ALA A 173 8.91 4.16 8.28
CA ALA A 173 8.88 5.07 9.43
C ALA A 173 10.13 4.92 10.32
N GLY A 174 10.65 3.70 10.48
CA GLY A 174 11.90 3.40 11.19
C GLY A 174 13.13 3.99 10.51
N ILE A 175 13.22 3.89 9.17
CA ILE A 175 14.24 4.57 8.37
C ILE A 175 14.12 6.08 8.55
N SER A 176 12.91 6.63 8.46
CA SER A 176 12.68 8.07 8.66
C SER A 176 13.13 8.52 10.05
N HIS A 177 12.92 7.70 11.08
CA HIS A 177 13.33 7.98 12.45
C HIS A 177 14.86 7.91 12.63
N LYS A 178 15.51 6.85 12.12
CA LYS A 178 16.98 6.69 12.19
C LYS A 178 17.75 7.79 11.45
N LEU A 179 17.16 8.36 10.41
CA LEU A 179 17.73 9.45 9.63
C LEU A 179 17.32 10.85 10.16
N ASP A 180 16.80 10.92 11.40
CA ASP A 180 16.36 12.15 12.08
C ASP A 180 15.29 12.97 11.33
N TYR A 181 14.56 12.36 10.38
CA TYR A 181 13.44 13.00 9.70
C TYR A 181 12.15 12.94 10.50
N LEU A 182 11.93 11.85 11.24
CA LEU A 182 10.70 11.59 11.99
C LEU A 182 10.99 11.51 13.48
N ASP A 183 10.23 12.25 14.29
CA ASP A 183 10.37 12.20 15.74
C ASP A 183 9.87 10.87 16.32
N GLN A 184 10.41 10.51 17.49
CA GLN A 184 10.10 9.26 18.19
C GLN A 184 8.60 9.11 18.52
N ALA A 185 7.89 10.21 18.80
CA ALA A 185 6.47 10.16 19.16
C ALA A 185 5.62 9.84 17.92
N SER A 186 5.90 10.47 16.78
CA SER A 186 5.26 10.17 15.51
C SER A 186 5.52 8.73 15.05
N TYR A 187 6.76 8.24 15.19
CA TYR A 187 7.09 6.84 14.90
C TYR A 187 6.26 5.87 15.77
N LYS A 188 6.19 6.11 17.08
CA LYS A 188 5.38 5.28 18.00
C LYS A 188 3.90 5.32 17.66
N ARG A 189 3.35 6.46 17.26
CA ARG A 189 1.94 6.57 16.83
C ARG A 189 1.66 5.70 15.61
N ILE A 190 2.53 5.75 14.59
CA ILE A 190 2.40 4.90 13.39
C ILE A 190 2.44 3.42 13.78
N LEU A 191 3.45 3.01 14.55
CA LEU A 191 3.59 1.63 15.02
C LEU A 191 2.36 1.15 15.81
N ASN A 192 1.90 1.97 16.76
CA ASN A 192 0.77 1.63 17.60
C ASN A 192 -0.53 1.54 16.81
N LEU A 193 -0.76 2.44 15.85
CA LEU A 193 -1.95 2.39 15.00
C LEU A 193 -2.00 1.09 14.18
N ILE A 194 -0.88 0.71 13.55
CA ILE A 194 -0.80 -0.54 12.77
C ILE A 194 -1.06 -1.75 13.68
N LYS A 195 -0.45 -1.78 14.88
CA LYS A 195 -0.71 -2.83 15.88
C LYS A 195 -2.17 -2.86 16.34
N GLN A 196 -2.79 -1.69 16.53
CA GLN A 196 -4.17 -1.55 17.01
C GLN A 196 -5.15 -2.25 16.06
N TYR A 197 -4.97 -2.12 14.75
CA TYR A 197 -5.77 -2.82 13.74
C TYR A 197 -5.38 -4.30 13.53
N GLY A 198 -4.49 -4.83 14.38
CA GLY A 198 -4.08 -6.24 14.35
C GLY A 198 -3.35 -6.61 13.06
N LEU A 199 -2.60 -5.67 12.49
CA LEU A 199 -1.68 -5.89 11.36
C LEU A 199 -0.26 -6.19 11.89
N PRO A 200 0.54 -6.99 11.16
CA PRO A 200 1.88 -7.31 11.58
C PRO A 200 2.79 -6.08 11.52
N THR A 201 3.71 -6.01 12.47
CA THR A 201 4.70 -4.92 12.59
C THR A 201 6.13 -5.43 12.69
N GLN A 202 6.30 -6.75 12.59
CA GLN A 202 7.59 -7.44 12.66
C GLN A 202 7.74 -8.31 11.42
N VAL A 203 8.99 -8.46 10.99
CA VAL A 203 9.37 -9.39 9.93
C VAL A 203 9.30 -10.81 10.49
N PRO A 204 8.61 -11.75 9.84
CA PRO A 204 8.59 -13.15 10.27
C PRO A 204 10.00 -13.70 10.44
N GLY A 205 10.27 -14.38 11.56
CA GLY A 205 11.63 -14.77 11.96
C GLY A 205 12.35 -15.72 10.99
N ASP A 206 11.57 -16.49 10.22
CA ASP A 206 12.04 -17.38 9.15
C ASP A 206 12.50 -16.63 7.89
N LEU A 207 12.20 -15.35 7.75
CA LEU A 207 12.68 -14.52 6.65
C LEU A 207 14.03 -13.90 7.00
N GLU A 208 15.07 -14.35 6.32
CA GLU A 208 16.42 -13.80 6.47
C GLU A 208 16.52 -12.42 5.82
N THR A 209 17.14 -11.47 6.53
CA THR A 209 17.44 -10.11 6.03
C THR A 209 18.16 -10.12 4.69
N LYS A 210 19.09 -11.06 4.50
CA LYS A 210 19.82 -11.22 3.23
C LYS A 210 18.89 -11.55 2.05
N LYS A 211 17.87 -12.39 2.27
CA LYS A 211 16.86 -12.73 1.23
C LYS A 211 16.06 -11.48 0.89
N ILE A 212 15.59 -10.74 1.90
CA ILE A 212 14.79 -9.51 1.73
C ILE A 212 15.58 -8.43 0.97
N VAL A 213 16.82 -8.15 1.39
CA VAL A 213 17.71 -7.19 0.70
C VAL A 213 18.02 -7.63 -0.72
N GLY A 214 18.11 -8.93 -1.00
CA GLY A 214 18.24 -9.49 -2.34
C GLY A 214 17.09 -9.11 -3.27
N PHE A 215 15.84 -9.13 -2.80
CA PHE A 215 14.68 -8.71 -3.58
C PHE A 215 14.68 -7.20 -3.82
N LEU A 216 15.04 -6.39 -2.83
CA LEU A 216 15.21 -4.92 -3.00
C LEU A 216 16.24 -4.57 -4.08
N ALA A 217 17.35 -5.33 -4.15
CA ALA A 217 18.39 -5.13 -5.15
C ALA A 217 17.98 -5.63 -6.55
N SER A 218 17.10 -6.63 -6.63
CA SER A 218 16.61 -7.15 -7.91
C SER A 218 15.66 -6.17 -8.57
N ASP A 219 14.78 -5.54 -7.80
CA ASP A 219 13.88 -4.48 -8.26
C ASP A 219 14.67 -3.30 -8.86
N LYS A 220 15.80 -2.95 -8.22
CA LYS A 220 16.76 -1.95 -8.72
C LYS A 220 17.36 -2.32 -10.09
N LYS A 221 17.68 -3.60 -10.31
CA LYS A 221 18.28 -4.07 -11.59
C LYS A 221 17.27 -4.07 -12.72
N VAL A 222 16.00 -4.37 -12.44
CA VAL A 222 14.92 -4.36 -13.43
C VAL A 222 14.64 -2.93 -13.92
N MET A 223 14.79 -1.93 -13.05
CA MET A 223 14.50 -0.53 -13.39
C MET A 223 15.70 0.28 -13.93
N ASP A 224 16.91 -0.30 -14.02
CA ASP A 224 18.16 0.42 -14.36
C ASP A 224 18.30 1.80 -13.66
N SER A 225 17.79 1.89 -12.43
CA SER A 225 17.61 3.14 -11.71
C SER A 225 18.07 3.03 -10.26
N LYS A 226 18.14 4.16 -9.57
CA LYS A 226 18.28 4.15 -8.12
C LYS A 226 16.96 3.71 -7.47
N LEU A 227 17.05 3.00 -6.34
CA LEU A 227 15.88 2.59 -5.58
C LEU A 227 15.32 3.83 -4.88
N HIS A 228 14.06 4.16 -5.16
CA HIS A 228 13.37 5.28 -4.53
C HIS A 228 12.60 4.79 -3.30
N TYR A 229 12.88 5.41 -2.17
CA TYR A 229 12.17 5.22 -0.92
C TYR A 229 11.18 6.33 -0.70
N VAL A 230 10.01 5.97 -0.19
CA VAL A 230 9.02 6.93 0.29
C VAL A 230 9.10 6.94 1.81
N LEU A 231 9.45 8.08 2.35
CA LEU A 231 9.66 8.32 3.78
C LEU A 231 8.73 9.45 4.26
N VAL A 232 8.69 9.70 5.56
CA VAL A 232 7.84 10.75 6.16
C VAL A 232 8.64 11.62 7.12
N LYS A 233 8.42 12.94 7.07
CA LYS A 233 8.98 13.89 8.06
C LYS A 233 8.08 14.05 9.28
N LYS A 234 6.78 13.87 9.06
CA LYS A 234 5.71 13.79 10.06
C LYS A 234 4.52 13.14 9.38
N ILE A 235 3.52 12.76 10.16
CA ILE A 235 2.23 12.29 9.63
C ILE A 235 1.66 13.40 8.72
N GLY A 236 1.27 13.03 7.51
CA GLY A 236 0.79 13.93 6.45
C GLY A 236 1.89 14.63 5.63
N ALA A 237 3.17 14.32 5.84
CA ALA A 237 4.28 14.96 5.12
C ALA A 237 5.30 13.94 4.55
N PRO A 238 4.94 13.22 3.47
CA PRO A 238 5.80 12.25 2.80
C PRO A 238 6.81 12.96 1.90
N PHE A 239 7.90 12.25 1.60
CA PHE A 239 8.85 12.66 0.57
C PHE A 239 9.51 11.44 -0.06
N VAL A 240 10.02 11.62 -1.27
CA VAL A 240 10.74 10.58 -2.01
C VAL A 240 12.24 10.86 -1.93
N THR A 241 13.04 9.84 -1.66
CA THR A 241 14.51 9.94 -1.62
C THR A 241 15.16 8.68 -2.18
N ASP A 242 16.31 8.83 -2.82
CA ASP A 242 17.20 7.76 -3.25
C ASP A 242 18.43 7.61 -2.33
N ALA A 243 18.51 8.42 -1.27
CA ALA A 243 19.67 8.56 -0.39
C ALA A 243 19.53 7.72 0.89
N VAL A 244 19.10 6.46 0.77
CA VAL A 244 19.07 5.50 1.88
C VAL A 244 20.16 4.46 1.67
N GLY A 245 21.09 4.39 2.62
CA GLY A 245 22.18 3.41 2.62
C GLY A 245 21.67 1.98 2.84
N VAL A 246 22.37 1.00 2.26
CA VAL A 246 22.04 -0.43 2.41
C VAL A 246 22.21 -0.89 3.85
N ASP A 247 23.17 -0.31 4.56
CA ASP A 247 23.38 -0.46 6.00
C ASP A 247 22.15 -0.03 6.81
N VAL A 248 21.61 1.16 6.55
CA VAL A 248 20.43 1.68 7.26
C VAL A 248 19.21 0.77 7.10
N ILE A 249 18.95 0.29 5.88
CA ILE A 249 17.82 -0.63 5.64
C ILE A 249 18.05 -2.00 6.26
N THR A 250 19.29 -2.51 6.24
CA THR A 250 19.64 -3.78 6.88
C THR A 250 19.41 -3.70 8.39
N ASP A 251 19.87 -2.63 9.03
CA ASP A 251 19.69 -2.39 10.46
C ASP A 251 18.20 -2.33 10.84
N VAL A 252 17.39 -1.60 10.05
CA VAL A 252 15.93 -1.53 10.28
C VAL A 252 15.28 -2.91 10.12
N ILE A 253 15.65 -3.69 9.11
CA ILE A 253 15.09 -5.04 8.93
C ILE A 253 15.44 -5.93 10.13
N GLU A 254 16.68 -5.88 10.64
CA GLU A 254 17.07 -6.66 11.81
C GLU A 254 16.34 -6.21 13.09
N GLU A 255 16.10 -4.91 13.27
CA GLU A 255 15.28 -4.41 14.38
C GLU A 255 13.83 -4.90 14.30
N LEU A 256 13.27 -5.04 13.10
CA LEU A 256 11.92 -5.56 12.90
C LEU A 256 11.82 -7.09 13.06
N ARG A 257 12.93 -7.82 13.14
CA ARG A 257 12.96 -9.28 13.38
C ARG A 257 12.96 -9.64 14.87
N GLN A 258 13.16 -8.65 15.76
CA GLN A 258 13.17 -8.81 17.22
C GLN A 258 11.76 -8.67 17.80
#